data_AF-A0A2A6B2Y2-F1
#
_entry.id   AF-A0A2A6B2Y2-F1
#
_cell.length_a   1.000
_cell.length_b   1.000
_cell.length_c   1.000
_cell.angle_alpha   90.00
_cell.angle_beta   90.00
_cell.angle_gamma   90.00
#
_symmetry.space_group_name_H-M   'P 1'
#
loop_
_entity.id
_entity.type
_entity.pdbx_description
1 polymer ?
#
loop_
_entity_poly.entity_id
_entity_poly.type
_entity_poly.pdbx_seq_one_letter_code
_entity_poly.pdbx_strand_id
1 'polypeptide(L)'
;MAPSFQVRDFQKDVVYLFQFPGNETASSMSPYCVKVEAFCRLHNLKFERRNTFSERGSNGLLPFIELNGVQICESQVILNRLAAHFGLKNYEDALSEGIGHALEIMIENHTLHLLRIDLNRTLGTLVEVIVKQRVPAFAVGAVSSLWTSYMRRKTRAGVKDAIGQFTVEEYDEMLRKYWETISSSWVDYLALAHIGHAYFRLPHARSYIHELIDSAELSVFKQYLERLVRTIFGDKDTSTTAQRILPFDENCDVIMQIRPFSGSKLHIMVQVNATQYSQPLDDTGISFVQDAVQFACKKSGPTGNMVDFKIEKVGDGKYEERLLFCSFTFETHDASLIESKFTNNDNDPKFVVNTLALVFSEPNSKFWRMKVTCNPEDIKSSIIPSEEFLQNQ
;
A
#
# COMPACT_ATOMS: atom_id res chain seq x y z
N MET A 1 8.48 -35.92 18.43
CA MET A 1 7.03 -35.70 18.65
C MET A 1 6.62 -34.53 17.79
N ALA A 2 5.68 -34.69 16.86
CA ALA A 2 5.05 -33.53 16.23
C ALA A 2 4.36 -32.71 17.35
N PRO A 3 4.48 -31.37 17.37
CA PRO A 3 3.83 -30.58 18.41
C PRO A 3 2.33 -30.86 18.37
N SER A 4 1.77 -31.20 19.54
CA SER A 4 0.34 -31.35 19.73
C SER A 4 -0.36 -30.02 19.48
N PHE A 5 -1.56 -30.07 18.89
CA PHE A 5 -2.41 -28.89 18.77
C PHE A 5 -2.55 -28.17 20.11
N GLN A 6 -2.39 -26.84 20.08
CA GLN A 6 -2.46 -26.01 21.27
C GLN A 6 -3.90 -25.62 21.60
N VAL A 7 -4.79 -25.55 20.61
CA VAL A 7 -6.23 -25.35 20.78
C VAL A 7 -6.97 -26.68 20.64
N ARG A 8 -7.60 -27.13 21.74
CA ARG A 8 -8.35 -28.40 21.78
C ARG A 8 -9.80 -28.26 21.28
N ASP A 9 -10.48 -27.19 21.71
CA ASP A 9 -11.88 -26.91 21.37
C ASP A 9 -11.97 -25.71 20.42
N PHE A 10 -11.46 -25.88 19.20
CA PHE A 10 -11.44 -24.79 18.22
C PHE A 10 -12.84 -24.48 17.69
N GLN A 11 -13.10 -23.20 17.44
CA GLN A 11 -14.27 -22.77 16.70
C GLN A 11 -13.99 -22.87 15.20
N LYS A 12 -14.99 -23.37 14.46
CA LYS A 12 -14.88 -23.49 13.00
C LYS A 12 -14.68 -22.10 12.38
N ASP A 13 -13.72 -22.02 11.45
CA ASP A 13 -13.39 -20.82 10.67
C ASP A 13 -12.93 -19.62 11.53
N VAL A 14 -12.37 -19.91 12.72
CA VAL A 14 -11.61 -18.95 13.52
C VAL A 14 -10.12 -19.29 13.42
N VAL A 15 -9.31 -18.29 13.06
CA VAL A 15 -7.86 -18.41 12.96
C VAL A 15 -7.22 -18.18 14.33
N TYR A 16 -6.55 -19.17 14.90
CA TYR A 16 -5.78 -19.00 16.13
C TYR A 16 -4.33 -18.66 15.78
N LEU A 17 -3.97 -17.37 15.84
CA LEU A 17 -2.66 -16.85 15.47
C LEU A 17 -1.70 -16.89 16.66
N PHE A 18 -0.72 -17.79 16.61
CA PHE A 18 0.37 -17.83 17.58
C PHE A 18 1.50 -16.90 17.14
N GLN A 19 1.82 -15.93 17.98
CA GLN A 19 2.79 -14.89 17.67
C GLN A 19 3.56 -14.39 18.90
N PHE A 20 4.65 -13.67 18.66
CA PHE A 20 5.34 -12.98 19.75
C PHE A 20 4.46 -11.85 20.31
N PRO A 21 4.44 -11.64 21.64
CA PRO A 21 3.88 -10.43 22.23
C PRO A 21 4.47 -9.16 21.60
N GLY A 22 3.63 -8.14 21.45
CA GLY A 22 4.01 -6.81 20.99
C GLY A 22 4.28 -5.82 22.11
N ASN A 23 4.19 -4.53 21.77
CA ASN A 23 4.21 -3.40 22.69
C ASN A 23 3.10 -2.41 22.31
N GLU A 24 3.17 -1.17 22.82
CA GLU A 24 2.14 -0.16 22.57
C GLU A 24 2.03 0.26 21.10
N THR A 25 3.11 0.14 20.32
CA THR A 25 3.21 0.68 18.96
C THR A 25 3.32 -0.39 17.87
N ALA A 26 3.55 -1.65 18.24
CA ALA A 26 3.56 -2.79 17.33
C ALA A 26 2.85 -3.99 17.95
N SER A 27 2.00 -4.67 17.18
CA SER A 27 1.22 -5.81 17.67
C SER A 27 2.07 -7.05 18.00
N SER A 28 3.27 -7.14 17.41
CA SER A 28 4.26 -8.19 17.66
C SER A 28 5.70 -7.68 17.50
N MET A 29 6.65 -8.29 18.21
CA MET A 29 8.08 -8.02 18.03
C MET A 29 8.67 -8.59 16.74
N SER A 30 7.95 -9.45 16.02
CA SER A 30 8.39 -10.04 14.75
C SER A 30 7.62 -9.46 13.57
N PRO A 31 8.30 -9.03 12.49
CA PRO A 31 7.64 -8.52 11.29
C PRO A 31 6.74 -9.58 10.63
N TYR A 32 7.17 -10.84 10.60
CA TYR A 32 6.37 -11.95 10.07
C TYR A 32 5.07 -12.18 10.84
N CYS A 33 5.06 -11.96 12.15
CA CYS A 33 3.84 -12.06 12.94
C CYS A 33 2.87 -10.91 12.60
N VAL A 34 3.40 -9.68 12.45
CA VAL A 34 2.62 -8.52 11.98
C VAL A 34 2.07 -8.77 10.58
N LYS A 35 2.82 -9.42 9.67
CA LYS A 35 2.36 -9.81 8.32
C LYS A 35 1.07 -10.63 8.38
N VAL A 36 1.06 -11.71 9.20
CA VAL A 36 -0.11 -12.58 9.33
C VAL A 36 -1.28 -11.87 10.01
N GLU A 37 -1.02 -11.10 11.07
CA GLU A 37 -2.08 -10.34 11.74
C GLU A 37 -2.70 -9.27 10.81
N ALA A 38 -1.87 -8.52 10.09
CA ALA A 38 -2.32 -7.51 9.14
C ALA A 38 -3.15 -8.13 8.01
N PHE A 39 -2.73 -9.28 7.46
CA PHE A 39 -3.50 -10.02 6.47
C PHE A 39 -4.88 -10.41 7.01
N CYS A 40 -4.95 -11.01 8.19
CA CYS A 40 -6.23 -11.37 8.81
C CYS A 40 -7.15 -10.16 8.98
N ARG A 41 -6.60 -9.01 9.41
CA ARG A 41 -7.36 -7.76 9.62
C ARG A 41 -7.85 -7.16 8.30
N LEU A 42 -6.98 -7.05 7.30
CA LEU A 42 -7.32 -6.51 5.98
C LEU A 42 -8.44 -7.30 5.29
N HIS A 43 -8.49 -8.61 5.51
CA HIS A 43 -9.49 -9.48 4.94
C HIS A 43 -10.70 -9.75 5.88
N ASN A 44 -10.82 -9.03 7.00
CA ASN A 44 -11.89 -9.21 7.99
C ASN A 44 -12.04 -10.65 8.48
N LEU A 45 -10.94 -11.40 8.57
CA LEU A 45 -10.98 -12.77 9.07
C LEU A 45 -11.24 -12.77 10.58
N LYS A 46 -12.03 -13.74 11.05
CA LYS A 46 -12.17 -13.99 12.49
C LYS A 46 -10.88 -14.63 12.99
N PHE A 47 -10.19 -13.98 13.91
CA PHE A 47 -8.97 -14.52 14.48
C PHE A 47 -8.78 -14.19 15.96
N GLU A 48 -8.10 -15.07 16.67
CA GLU A 48 -7.65 -14.88 18.05
C GLU A 48 -6.13 -14.80 18.10
N ARG A 49 -5.61 -13.82 18.83
CA ARG A 49 -4.16 -13.74 19.09
C ARG A 49 -3.78 -14.63 20.27
N ARG A 50 -2.79 -15.48 20.06
CA ARG A 50 -2.13 -16.32 21.06
C ARG A 50 -0.69 -15.83 21.21
N ASN A 51 -0.53 -14.81 22.06
CA ASN A 51 0.76 -14.18 22.32
C ASN A 51 1.62 -15.09 23.20
N THR A 52 2.76 -15.54 22.68
CA THR A 52 3.61 -16.53 23.34
C THR A 52 5.09 -16.30 23.02
N PHE A 53 5.94 -16.62 23.99
CA PHE A 53 7.39 -16.61 23.79
C PHE A 53 7.99 -18.01 23.71
N SER A 54 7.26 -19.03 24.16
CA SER A 54 7.71 -20.41 24.32
C SER A 54 7.15 -21.36 23.27
N GLU A 55 5.89 -21.19 22.88
CA GLU A 55 5.26 -22.11 21.92
C GLU A 55 5.80 -21.93 20.51
N ARG A 56 5.84 -23.03 19.76
CA ARG A 56 6.38 -23.08 18.40
C ARG A 56 5.52 -23.97 17.53
N GLY A 57 5.46 -23.63 16.25
CA GLY A 57 4.86 -24.49 15.25
C GLY A 57 5.72 -25.74 15.03
N SER A 58 5.23 -26.64 14.18
CA SER A 58 5.95 -27.85 13.74
C SER A 58 7.30 -27.56 13.10
N ASN A 59 7.52 -26.35 12.58
CA ASN A 59 8.81 -25.88 12.06
C ASN A 59 9.74 -25.27 13.13
N GLY A 60 9.32 -25.24 14.41
CA GLY A 60 10.10 -24.65 15.50
C GLY A 60 10.11 -23.12 15.54
N LEU A 61 9.23 -22.44 14.79
CA LEU A 61 9.19 -20.98 14.65
C LEU A 61 7.81 -20.38 14.97
N LEU A 62 7.78 -19.05 15.07
CA LEU A 62 6.60 -18.19 15.04
C LEU A 62 6.72 -17.24 13.83
N PRO A 63 5.60 -16.81 13.20
CA PRO A 63 4.23 -17.20 13.52
C PRO A 63 3.88 -18.61 13.03
N PHE A 64 2.84 -19.18 13.65
CA PHE A 64 2.05 -20.26 13.08
C PHE A 64 0.57 -20.02 13.40
N ILE A 65 -0.32 -20.66 12.67
CA ILE A 65 -1.76 -20.64 12.97
C ILE A 65 -2.28 -22.05 13.24
N GLU A 66 -3.39 -22.11 13.96
CA GLU A 66 -4.28 -23.26 13.94
C GLU A 66 -5.62 -22.84 13.33
N LEU A 67 -6.10 -23.58 12.34
CA LEU A 67 -7.37 -23.36 11.66
C LEU A 67 -8.06 -24.70 11.44
N ASN A 68 -9.29 -24.84 11.93
CA ASN A 68 -10.10 -26.04 11.76
C ASN A 68 -9.38 -27.35 12.15
N GLY A 69 -8.60 -27.30 13.24
CA GLY A 69 -7.82 -28.45 13.70
C GLY A 69 -6.62 -28.81 12.83
N VAL A 70 -6.10 -27.86 12.04
CA VAL A 70 -4.88 -28.02 11.25
C VAL A 70 -3.90 -26.90 11.59
N GLN A 71 -2.65 -27.28 11.88
CA GLN A 71 -1.59 -26.34 12.18
C GLN A 71 -0.87 -25.98 10.88
N ILE A 72 -0.73 -24.68 10.62
CA ILE A 72 -0.09 -24.16 9.41
C ILE A 72 1.04 -23.25 9.86
N CYS A 73 2.24 -23.56 9.41
CA CYS A 73 3.47 -22.84 9.75
C CYS A 73 4.00 -22.09 8.53
N GLU A 74 4.94 -21.17 8.77
CA GLU A 74 5.55 -20.29 7.76
C GLU A 74 4.54 -19.24 7.25
N SER A 75 4.90 -17.96 7.37
CA SER A 75 4.00 -16.84 7.13
C SER A 75 3.40 -16.83 5.73
N GLN A 76 4.15 -17.17 4.68
CA GLN A 76 3.61 -17.16 3.33
C GLN A 76 2.71 -18.35 3.04
N VAL A 77 3.09 -19.53 3.53
CA VAL A 77 2.21 -20.71 3.46
C VAL A 77 0.90 -20.45 4.21
N ILE A 78 0.96 -19.78 5.36
CA ILE A 78 -0.23 -19.36 6.12
C ILE A 78 -1.13 -18.46 5.27
N LEU A 79 -0.60 -17.38 4.70
CA LEU A 79 -1.36 -16.45 3.86
C LEU A 79 -2.03 -17.15 2.68
N ASN A 80 -1.29 -17.99 1.95
CA ASN A 80 -1.82 -18.75 0.82
C ASN A 80 -2.93 -19.71 1.24
N ARG A 81 -2.77 -20.38 2.39
CA ARG A 81 -3.76 -21.33 2.91
C ARG A 81 -5.02 -20.63 3.39
N LEU A 82 -4.89 -19.46 4.02
CA LEU A 82 -6.01 -18.61 4.41
C LEU A 82 -6.76 -18.09 3.17
N ALA A 83 -6.03 -17.59 2.18
CA ALA A 83 -6.63 -17.10 0.92
C ALA A 83 -7.43 -18.20 0.22
N ALA A 84 -6.85 -19.39 0.07
CA ALA A 84 -7.54 -20.53 -0.52
C ALA A 84 -8.76 -20.99 0.30
N HIS A 85 -8.65 -21.05 1.63
CA HIS A 85 -9.73 -21.52 2.51
C HIS A 85 -10.92 -20.56 2.53
N PHE A 86 -10.67 -19.25 2.56
CA PHE A 86 -11.70 -18.22 2.63
C PHE A 86 -12.11 -17.65 1.26
N GLY A 87 -11.58 -18.20 0.16
CA GLY A 87 -11.89 -17.74 -1.20
C GLY A 87 -11.45 -16.30 -1.46
N LEU A 88 -10.35 -15.86 -0.85
CA LEU A 88 -9.82 -14.51 -1.00
C LEU A 88 -9.02 -14.41 -2.29
N LYS A 89 -9.26 -13.35 -3.08
CA LYS A 89 -8.37 -12.92 -4.15
C LYS A 89 -7.39 -11.89 -3.59
N ASN A 90 -6.12 -12.27 -3.51
CA ASN A 90 -5.04 -11.39 -3.05
C ASN A 90 -4.61 -10.41 -4.14
N TYR A 91 -4.76 -10.80 -5.41
CA TYR A 91 -4.41 -10.01 -6.59
C TYR A 91 -5.55 -10.02 -7.60
N GLU A 92 -5.63 -8.98 -8.41
CA GLU A 92 -6.68 -8.80 -9.41
C GLU A 92 -6.45 -9.68 -10.65
N ASP A 93 -5.18 -9.85 -11.02
CA ASP A 93 -4.72 -10.59 -12.19
C ASP A 93 -3.35 -11.26 -11.94
N ALA A 94 -2.89 -12.08 -12.89
CA ALA A 94 -1.65 -12.86 -12.79
C ALA A 94 -0.37 -12.01 -12.87
N LEU A 95 -0.39 -10.86 -13.56
CA LEU A 95 0.74 -9.93 -13.60
C LEU A 95 0.90 -9.24 -12.24
N SER A 96 -0.18 -8.75 -11.67
CA SER A 96 -0.23 -8.18 -10.32
C SER A 96 0.23 -9.21 -9.26
N GLU A 97 -0.18 -10.47 -9.40
CA GLU A 97 0.30 -11.58 -8.57
C GLU A 97 1.81 -11.81 -8.74
N GLY A 98 2.31 -11.83 -9.99
CA GLY A 98 3.73 -11.98 -10.27
C GLY A 98 4.59 -10.85 -9.70
N ILE A 99 4.15 -9.60 -9.87
CA ILE A 99 4.81 -8.42 -9.30
C ILE A 99 4.77 -8.46 -7.77
N GLY A 100 3.61 -8.73 -7.18
CA GLY A 100 3.43 -8.84 -5.74
C GLY A 100 4.32 -9.92 -5.13
N HIS A 101 4.40 -11.08 -5.77
CA HIS A 101 5.28 -12.17 -5.35
C HIS A 101 6.77 -11.80 -5.46
N ALA A 102 7.19 -11.14 -6.54
CA ALA A 102 8.56 -10.66 -6.69
C ALA A 102 8.94 -9.63 -5.62
N LEU A 103 8.06 -8.65 -5.37
CA LEU A 103 8.22 -7.65 -4.30
C LEU A 103 8.35 -8.32 -2.93
N GLU A 104 7.52 -9.34 -2.67
CA GLU A 104 7.59 -10.12 -1.44
C GLU A 104 8.95 -10.78 -1.24
N ILE A 105 9.41 -11.52 -2.24
CA ILE A 105 10.72 -12.18 -2.19
C ILE A 105 11.83 -11.17 -1.96
N MET A 106 11.80 -10.02 -2.64
CA MET A 106 12.82 -8.97 -2.48
C MET A 106 12.81 -8.37 -1.08
N ILE A 107 11.62 -8.04 -0.55
CA ILE A 107 11.51 -7.44 0.79
C ILE A 107 11.98 -8.43 1.86
N GLU A 108 11.56 -9.69 1.79
CA GLU A 108 11.85 -10.67 2.84
C GLU A 108 13.28 -11.24 2.79
N ASN A 109 13.86 -11.40 1.59
CA ASN A 109 15.20 -11.99 1.45
C ASN A 109 16.33 -10.96 1.34
N HIS A 110 16.05 -9.71 0.96
CA HIS A 110 17.07 -8.68 0.85
C HIS A 110 16.83 -7.53 1.84
N THR A 111 15.72 -6.82 1.70
CA THR A 111 15.48 -5.57 2.48
C THR A 111 15.38 -5.83 3.97
N LEU A 112 14.76 -6.94 4.38
CA LEU A 112 14.70 -7.34 5.78
C LEU A 112 16.09 -7.56 6.38
N HIS A 113 17.07 -8.03 5.60
CA HIS A 113 18.44 -8.19 6.08
C HIS A 113 19.13 -6.82 6.28
N LEU A 114 18.85 -5.83 5.44
CA LEU A 114 19.28 -4.45 5.65
C LEU A 114 18.61 -3.84 6.90
N LEU A 115 17.29 -4.02 7.07
CA LEU A 115 16.56 -3.57 8.26
C LEU A 115 17.05 -4.25 9.55
N ARG A 116 17.56 -5.49 9.47
CA ARG A 116 18.19 -6.19 10.58
C ARG A 116 19.55 -5.58 10.97
N ILE A 117 20.31 -5.06 10.00
CA ILE A 117 21.53 -4.30 10.29
C ILE A 117 21.18 -3.01 11.02
N ASP A 118 20.19 -2.26 10.53
CA ASP A 118 19.72 -1.04 11.19
C ASP A 118 19.21 -1.34 12.61
N LEU A 119 18.44 -2.42 12.79
CA LEU A 119 17.99 -2.88 14.11
C LEU A 119 19.14 -3.16 15.08
N ASN A 120 20.33 -3.60 14.63
CA ASN A 120 21.45 -3.84 15.55
C ASN A 120 21.88 -2.56 16.30
N ARG A 121 21.58 -1.38 15.75
CA ARG A 121 21.79 -0.07 16.39
C ARG A 121 20.91 0.09 17.62
N THR A 122 19.65 -0.37 17.55
CA THR A 122 18.62 -0.22 18.60
C THR A 122 18.33 -1.52 19.37
N LEU A 123 19.04 -2.61 19.07
CA LEU A 123 18.81 -3.94 19.65
C LEU A 123 18.96 -3.98 21.18
N GLY A 124 19.77 -3.10 21.77
CA GLY A 124 19.87 -2.94 23.22
C GLY A 124 18.51 -2.61 23.83
N THR A 125 17.88 -1.55 23.31
CA THR A 125 16.56 -1.10 23.74
C THR A 125 15.48 -2.15 23.48
N LEU A 126 15.52 -2.81 22.30
CA LEU A 126 14.55 -3.88 21.99
C LEU A 126 14.63 -5.02 23.01
N VAL A 127 15.86 -5.50 23.29
CA VAL A 127 16.09 -6.59 24.24
C VAL A 127 15.66 -6.16 25.64
N GLU A 128 15.93 -4.92 26.05
CA GLU A 128 15.51 -4.41 27.35
C GLU A 128 13.98 -4.45 27.52
N VAL A 129 13.22 -4.03 26.49
CA VAL A 129 11.74 -4.12 26.50
C VAL A 129 11.28 -5.57 26.67
N ILE A 130 11.89 -6.51 25.95
CA ILE A 130 11.54 -7.94 26.03
C ILE A 130 11.92 -8.53 27.40
N VAL A 131 13.09 -8.19 27.93
CA VAL A 131 13.63 -8.71 29.19
C VAL A 131 12.86 -8.16 30.38
N LYS A 132 12.49 -6.87 30.38
CA LYS A 132 11.65 -6.25 31.44
C LYS A 132 10.33 -6.99 31.67
N GLN A 133 9.78 -7.61 30.64
CA GLN A 133 8.54 -8.39 30.75
C GLN A 133 8.73 -9.78 31.37
N ARG A 134 9.98 -10.24 31.59
CA ARG A 134 10.26 -11.63 31.97
C ARG A 134 11.15 -11.80 33.19
N VAL A 135 11.94 -10.80 33.56
CA VAL A 135 12.87 -10.90 34.69
C VAL A 135 12.62 -9.78 35.70
N PRO A 136 12.97 -9.99 36.98
CA PRO A 136 12.91 -8.95 38.00
C PRO A 136 13.78 -7.73 37.63
N ALA A 137 13.36 -6.53 38.04
CA ALA A 137 14.01 -5.26 37.70
C ALA A 137 15.53 -5.24 37.97
N PHE A 138 15.97 -5.86 39.06
CA PHE A 138 17.39 -5.91 39.43
C PHE A 138 18.27 -6.71 38.43
N ALA A 139 17.68 -7.65 37.68
CA ALA A 139 18.40 -8.50 36.75
C ALA A 139 18.40 -7.96 35.30
N VAL A 140 17.56 -6.97 35.00
CA VAL A 140 17.31 -6.49 33.64
C VAL A 140 18.60 -6.06 32.94
N GLY A 141 19.44 -5.24 33.60
CA GLY A 141 20.66 -4.69 32.98
C GLY A 141 21.70 -5.75 32.61
N ALA A 142 21.91 -6.74 33.49
CA ALA A 142 22.88 -7.80 33.25
C ALA A 142 22.40 -8.76 32.14
N VAL A 143 21.13 -9.17 32.20
CA VAL A 143 20.53 -10.07 31.21
C VAL A 143 20.43 -9.39 29.84
N SER A 144 20.04 -8.11 29.79
CA SER A 144 19.92 -7.38 28.53
C SER A 144 21.28 -7.24 27.85
N SER A 145 22.34 -6.86 28.56
CA SER A 145 23.68 -6.68 27.98
C SER A 145 24.23 -7.97 27.34
N LEU A 146 24.12 -9.09 28.05
CA LEU A 146 24.56 -10.40 27.54
C LEU A 146 23.75 -10.83 26.31
N TRP A 147 22.42 -10.70 26.41
CA TRP A 147 21.53 -11.12 25.33
C TRP A 147 21.65 -10.21 24.11
N THR A 148 21.79 -8.89 24.28
CA THR A 148 22.03 -7.94 23.18
C THR A 148 23.33 -8.29 22.45
N SER A 149 24.42 -8.57 23.17
CA SER A 149 25.70 -8.94 22.53
C SER A 149 25.59 -10.25 21.73
N TYR A 150 24.91 -11.25 22.30
CA TYR A 150 24.62 -12.51 21.60
C TYR A 150 23.77 -12.29 20.33
N MET A 151 22.66 -11.55 20.46
CA MET A 151 21.75 -11.27 19.34
C MET A 151 22.43 -10.45 18.25
N ARG A 152 23.24 -9.44 18.59
CA ARG A 152 24.00 -8.65 17.61
C ARG A 152 24.92 -9.54 16.77
N ARG A 153 25.65 -10.47 17.41
CA ARG A 153 26.52 -11.42 16.70
C ARG A 153 25.71 -12.32 15.77
N LYS A 154 24.61 -12.88 16.27
CA LYS A 154 23.73 -13.76 15.48
C LYS A 154 23.11 -13.04 14.29
N THR A 155 22.57 -11.83 14.49
CA THR A 155 21.99 -11.02 13.43
C THR A 155 23.02 -10.66 12.37
N ARG A 156 24.22 -10.21 12.77
CA ARG A 156 25.30 -9.89 11.82
C ARG A 156 25.76 -11.10 11.01
N ALA A 157 25.92 -12.25 11.66
CA ALA A 157 26.27 -13.50 10.97
C ALA A 157 25.19 -13.89 9.95
N GLY A 158 23.91 -13.87 10.35
CA GLY A 158 22.81 -14.18 9.44
C GLY A 158 22.63 -13.19 8.29
N VAL A 159 22.98 -11.92 8.46
CA VAL A 159 23.01 -10.95 7.34
C VAL A 159 24.19 -11.25 6.42
N LYS A 160 25.38 -11.49 6.98
CA LYS A 160 26.57 -11.87 6.22
C LYS A 160 26.32 -13.09 5.32
N ASP A 161 25.68 -14.12 5.87
CA ASP A 161 25.41 -15.35 5.13
C ASP A 161 24.34 -15.17 4.04
N ALA A 162 23.44 -14.20 4.20
CA ALA A 162 22.32 -13.98 3.28
C ALA A 162 22.65 -13.05 2.11
N ILE A 163 23.27 -11.90 2.38
CA ILE A 163 23.51 -10.87 1.37
C ILE A 163 24.98 -10.52 1.17
N GLY A 164 25.89 -11.04 2.01
CA GLY A 164 27.32 -10.73 1.97
C GLY A 164 27.76 -9.80 3.09
N GLN A 165 29.07 -9.51 3.15
CA GLN A 165 29.67 -8.69 4.18
C GLN A 165 30.06 -7.32 3.60
N PHE A 166 29.40 -6.27 4.08
CA PHE A 166 29.65 -4.88 3.70
C PHE A 166 29.86 -3.99 4.93
N THR A 167 30.29 -2.77 4.69
CA THR A 167 30.36 -1.68 5.68
C THR A 167 28.95 -1.20 6.04
N VAL A 168 28.83 -0.47 7.16
CA VAL A 168 27.55 0.04 7.62
C VAL A 168 27.00 1.08 6.64
N GLU A 169 27.88 1.89 6.07
CA GLU A 169 27.61 2.93 5.10
C GLU A 169 27.13 2.34 3.76
N GLU A 170 27.75 1.25 3.29
CA GLU A 170 27.29 0.51 2.11
C GLU A 170 25.90 -0.09 2.33
N TYR A 171 25.61 -0.65 3.51
CA TYR A 171 24.26 -1.12 3.81
C TYR A 171 23.22 0.01 3.83
N ASP A 172 23.57 1.18 4.37
CA ASP A 172 22.68 2.34 4.40
C ASP A 172 22.42 2.88 2.98
N GLU A 173 23.43 2.92 2.11
CA GLU A 173 23.28 3.28 0.70
C GLU A 173 22.35 2.30 -0.04
N MET A 174 22.55 0.99 0.16
CA MET A 174 21.67 -0.04 -0.40
C MET A 174 20.23 0.12 0.08
N LEU A 175 20.03 0.41 1.37
CA LEU A 175 18.71 0.62 1.95
C LEU A 175 18.04 1.87 1.36
N ARG A 176 18.77 2.98 1.23
CA ARG A 176 18.26 4.22 0.61
C ARG A 176 17.85 4.01 -0.85
N LYS A 177 18.68 3.36 -1.65
CA LYS A 177 18.39 3.07 -3.06
C LYS A 177 17.14 2.23 -3.26
N TYR A 178 16.87 1.29 -2.34
CA TYR A 178 15.64 0.50 -2.38
C TYR A 178 14.38 1.37 -2.23
N TRP A 179 14.44 2.39 -1.37
CA TRP A 179 13.30 3.27 -1.12
C TRP A 179 13.00 4.29 -2.22
N GLU A 180 14.02 4.72 -2.97
CA GLU A 180 13.80 5.53 -4.17
C GLU A 180 12.99 4.76 -5.24
N THR A 181 12.99 3.42 -5.19
CA THR A 181 12.34 2.55 -6.18
C THR A 181 11.00 1.97 -5.76
N ILE A 182 10.69 1.92 -4.46
CA ILE A 182 9.39 1.43 -3.97
C ILE A 182 8.46 2.62 -3.75
N SER A 183 7.65 2.91 -4.76
CA SER A 183 6.56 3.89 -4.71
C SER A 183 5.17 3.24 -4.73
N SER A 184 5.07 1.91 -4.78
CA SER A 184 3.84 1.24 -5.22
C SER A 184 3.00 0.65 -4.08
N SER A 185 1.68 0.84 -4.18
CA SER A 185 0.65 0.42 -3.22
C SER A 185 0.28 -1.07 -3.23
N TRP A 186 0.89 -1.89 -4.08
CA TRP A 186 0.41 -3.26 -4.36
C TRP A 186 0.56 -4.29 -3.22
N VAL A 187 1.29 -3.98 -2.14
CA VAL A 187 1.53 -4.93 -1.04
C VAL A 187 1.47 -4.27 0.35
N ASP A 188 0.33 -3.66 0.66
CA ASP A 188 0.04 -2.95 1.92
C ASP A 188 0.48 -3.71 3.18
N TYR A 189 0.12 -4.99 3.31
CA TYR A 189 0.47 -5.80 4.48
C TYR A 189 1.98 -6.03 4.60
N LEU A 190 2.71 -6.12 3.48
CA LEU A 190 4.14 -6.41 3.46
C LEU A 190 4.98 -5.17 3.77
N ALA A 191 4.59 -4.04 3.17
CA ALA A 191 5.19 -2.73 3.47
C ALA A 191 5.00 -2.41 4.95
N LEU A 192 3.79 -2.60 5.48
CA LEU A 192 3.52 -2.44 6.91
C LEU A 192 4.31 -3.43 7.77
N ALA A 193 4.30 -4.71 7.42
CA ALA A 193 4.87 -5.76 8.25
C ALA A 193 6.38 -5.66 8.43
N HIS A 194 7.11 -5.22 7.40
CA HIS A 194 8.57 -5.14 7.46
C HIS A 194 9.04 -3.70 7.71
N ILE A 195 8.52 -2.75 6.95
CA ILE A 195 9.00 -1.36 6.94
C ILE A 195 8.31 -0.57 8.04
N GLY A 196 6.97 -0.60 8.06
CA GLY A 196 6.18 -0.03 9.13
C GLY A 196 6.61 -0.60 10.49
N HIS A 197 6.84 -1.91 10.57
CA HIS A 197 7.36 -2.53 11.79
C HIS A 197 8.73 -1.99 12.19
N ALA A 198 9.68 -1.88 11.26
CA ALA A 198 11.01 -1.34 11.56
C ALA A 198 10.94 0.11 12.10
N TYR A 199 10.03 0.92 11.56
CA TYR A 199 9.83 2.32 11.94
C TYR A 199 9.02 2.51 13.23
N PHE A 200 7.86 1.85 13.37
CA PHE A 200 6.95 2.09 14.49
C PHE A 200 7.25 1.26 15.74
N ARG A 201 8.04 0.18 15.65
CA ARG A 201 8.25 -0.74 16.80
C ARG A 201 8.91 -0.07 18.00
N LEU A 202 9.83 0.87 17.80
CA LEU A 202 10.58 1.53 18.87
C LEU A 202 10.74 3.04 18.59
N PRO A 203 9.66 3.84 18.67
CA PRO A 203 9.71 5.26 18.28
C PRO A 203 10.70 6.09 19.13
N HIS A 204 10.97 5.64 20.36
CA HIS A 204 11.92 6.30 21.27
C HIS A 204 13.39 5.94 21.01
N ALA A 205 13.66 4.86 20.26
CA ALA A 205 15.03 4.43 19.92
C ALA A 205 15.22 4.55 18.42
N ARG A 206 15.57 5.77 18.00
CA ARG A 206 15.75 6.12 16.59
C ARG A 206 17.02 5.53 16.02
N SER A 207 17.00 5.29 14.71
CA SER A 207 18.07 4.74 13.89
C SER A 207 17.95 5.27 12.46
N TYR A 208 18.79 4.81 11.54
CA TYR A 208 18.82 5.32 10.17
C TYR A 208 17.48 5.18 9.46
N ILE A 209 16.73 4.09 9.69
CA ILE A 209 15.39 3.93 9.10
C ILE A 209 14.43 5.05 9.51
N HIS A 210 14.57 5.60 10.72
CA HIS A 210 13.73 6.70 11.19
C HIS A 210 14.12 8.01 10.51
N GLU A 211 15.42 8.28 10.36
CA GLU A 211 15.92 9.45 9.63
C GLU A 211 15.50 9.41 8.15
N LEU A 212 15.56 8.22 7.55
CA LEU A 212 15.20 8.00 6.16
C LEU A 212 13.71 8.20 5.92
N ILE A 213 12.84 7.58 6.73
CA ILE A 213 11.39 7.73 6.61
C ILE A 213 10.92 9.14 6.99
N ASP A 214 11.59 9.82 7.93
CA ASP A 214 11.28 11.21 8.29
C ASP A 214 11.85 12.24 7.29
N SER A 215 12.63 11.81 6.30
CA SER A 215 13.18 12.70 5.28
C SER A 215 12.08 13.31 4.40
N ALA A 216 12.34 14.50 3.86
CA ALA A 216 11.40 15.16 2.93
C ALA A 216 11.09 14.30 1.70
N GLU A 217 12.08 13.54 1.23
CA GLU A 217 11.98 12.62 0.10
C GLU A 217 10.94 11.51 0.32
N LEU A 218 10.85 10.96 1.54
CA LEU A 218 9.93 9.87 1.87
C LEU A 218 8.68 10.33 2.64
N SER A 219 8.39 11.63 2.66
CA SER A 219 7.24 12.20 3.38
C SER A 219 5.89 11.59 2.95
N VAL A 220 5.69 11.32 1.66
CA VAL A 220 4.49 10.65 1.13
C VAL A 220 4.38 9.22 1.63
N PHE A 221 5.50 8.48 1.58
CA PHE A 221 5.55 7.09 2.04
C PHE A 221 5.32 6.98 3.54
N LYS A 222 5.86 7.91 4.33
CA LYS A 222 5.58 8.03 5.77
C LYS A 222 4.08 8.21 6.04
N GLN A 223 3.44 9.16 5.34
CA GLN A 223 1.99 9.37 5.50
C GLN A 223 1.19 8.11 5.14
N TYR A 224 1.58 7.41 4.09
CA TYR A 224 0.98 6.13 3.71
C TYR A 224 1.13 5.07 4.83
N LEU A 225 2.32 4.91 5.39
CA LEU A 225 2.57 3.97 6.51
C LEU A 225 1.74 4.34 7.75
N GLU A 226 1.66 5.63 8.10
CA GLU A 226 0.85 6.10 9.24
C GLU A 226 -0.64 5.83 9.04
N ARG A 227 -1.16 6.04 7.82
CA ARG A 227 -2.55 5.68 7.48
C ARG A 227 -2.77 4.18 7.58
N LEU A 228 -1.89 3.36 7.01
CA LEU A 228 -2.00 1.90 7.08
C LEU A 228 -2.04 1.38 8.52
N VAL A 229 -1.16 1.88 9.39
CA VAL A 229 -1.18 1.53 10.82
C VAL A 229 -2.51 1.91 11.45
N ARG A 230 -3.02 3.14 11.22
CA ARG A 230 -4.31 3.56 11.77
C ARG A 230 -5.46 2.71 11.26
N THR A 231 -5.50 2.37 9.99
CA THR A 231 -6.61 1.59 9.44
C THR A 231 -6.57 0.14 9.92
N ILE A 232 -5.40 -0.48 9.97
CA ILE A 232 -5.27 -1.90 10.34
C ILE A 232 -5.30 -2.07 11.86
N PHE A 233 -4.69 -1.16 12.63
CA PHE A 233 -4.47 -1.30 14.07
C PHE A 233 -5.09 -0.19 14.94
N GLY A 234 -5.72 0.83 14.36
CA GLY A 234 -6.17 2.04 15.06
C GLY A 234 -7.42 1.87 15.93
N ASP A 235 -8.30 0.91 15.64
CA ASP A 235 -9.49 0.67 16.47
C ASP A 235 -9.26 -0.46 17.48
N LYS A 236 -8.96 -0.06 18.72
CA LYS A 236 -9.14 -0.88 19.92
C LYS A 236 -10.55 -0.64 20.48
N ASP A 237 -11.60 -0.93 19.70
CA ASP A 237 -12.92 -1.37 20.18
C ASP A 237 -13.94 -1.37 19.03
N THR A 238 -14.77 -2.41 19.01
CA THR A 238 -15.94 -2.66 18.14
C THR A 238 -15.71 -3.20 16.72
N SER A 239 -16.52 -4.22 16.40
CA SER A 239 -16.70 -4.80 15.08
C SER A 239 -17.23 -3.74 14.12
N THR A 240 -16.34 -3.12 13.35
CA THR A 240 -16.74 -2.27 12.24
C THR A 240 -16.02 -2.76 10.99
N THR A 241 -16.83 -3.17 10.03
CA THR A 241 -16.51 -3.64 8.68
C THR A 241 -15.27 -2.95 8.12
N ALA A 242 -14.15 -3.67 7.92
CA ALA A 242 -13.09 -3.15 7.05
C ALA A 242 -13.64 -3.18 5.62
N GLN A 243 -14.22 -2.06 5.19
CA GLN A 243 -14.36 -1.78 3.78
C GLN A 243 -12.96 -1.83 3.17
N ARG A 244 -12.81 -2.55 2.06
CA ARG A 244 -11.61 -2.54 1.22
C ARG A 244 -11.11 -1.10 1.15
N ILE A 245 -9.92 -0.87 1.71
CA ILE A 245 -9.27 0.42 1.71
C ILE A 245 -9.12 0.82 0.24
N LEU A 246 -9.90 1.78 -0.22
CA LEU A 246 -9.58 2.54 -1.42
C LEU A 246 -8.67 3.70 -0.99
N PRO A 247 -7.67 4.09 -1.78
CA PRO A 247 -6.72 5.12 -1.43
C PRO A 247 -7.47 6.43 -1.66
N PHE A 248 -7.87 7.11 -0.60
CA PHE A 248 -8.46 8.44 -0.72
C PHE A 248 -7.51 9.42 -0.05
N ASP A 249 -7.10 10.45 -0.81
CA ASP A 249 -6.51 11.66 -0.27
C ASP A 249 -7.64 12.65 0.00
N GLU A 250 -7.74 13.16 1.23
CA GLU A 250 -8.77 14.10 1.67
C GLU A 250 -8.53 15.54 1.15
N ASN A 251 -7.44 15.79 0.41
CA ASN A 251 -7.03 17.13 -0.02
C ASN A 251 -7.27 17.46 -1.50
N CYS A 252 -7.70 16.52 -2.35
CA CYS A 252 -7.96 16.76 -3.77
C CYS A 252 -9.46 16.56 -4.10
N ASP A 253 -10.19 17.67 -4.32
CA ASP A 253 -11.62 17.63 -4.72
C ASP A 253 -11.81 17.08 -6.14
N VAL A 254 -10.82 17.27 -7.01
CA VAL A 254 -10.81 16.85 -8.41
C VAL A 254 -9.47 16.21 -8.74
N ILE A 255 -9.50 15.03 -9.36
CA ILE A 255 -8.34 14.33 -9.91
C ILE A 255 -8.59 14.07 -11.39
N MET A 256 -7.65 14.47 -12.24
CA MET A 256 -7.66 14.20 -13.67
C MET A 256 -6.32 13.62 -14.09
N GLN A 257 -6.37 12.44 -14.71
CA GLN A 257 -5.21 11.76 -15.24
C GLN A 257 -5.33 11.57 -16.75
N ILE A 258 -4.25 11.85 -17.47
CA ILE A 258 -4.14 11.60 -18.90
C ILE A 258 -2.90 10.75 -19.14
N ARG A 259 -3.05 9.65 -19.88
CA ARG A 259 -1.96 8.76 -20.26
C ARG A 259 -1.88 8.66 -21.79
N PRO A 260 -0.70 8.85 -22.39
CA PRO A 260 -0.52 8.54 -23.80
C PRO A 260 -0.59 7.03 -24.04
N PHE A 261 -1.37 6.63 -25.04
CA PHE A 261 -1.43 5.24 -25.52
C PHE A 261 -0.65 5.08 -26.83
N SER A 262 -0.81 6.04 -27.74
CA SER A 262 -0.05 6.13 -29.00
C SER A 262 0.12 7.60 -29.39
N GLY A 263 0.80 7.87 -30.50
CA GLY A 263 0.92 9.23 -31.05
C GLY A 263 -0.43 9.89 -31.38
N SER A 264 -1.50 9.12 -31.58
CA SER A 264 -2.85 9.60 -31.93
C SER A 264 -3.90 9.30 -30.86
N LYS A 265 -3.56 8.61 -29.77
CA LYS A 265 -4.51 8.10 -28.78
C LYS A 265 -4.10 8.41 -27.34
N LEU A 266 -5.04 8.97 -26.56
CA LEU A 266 -4.90 9.26 -25.14
C LEU A 266 -5.98 8.52 -24.34
N HIS A 267 -5.63 8.08 -23.14
CA HIS A 267 -6.57 7.59 -22.13
C HIS A 267 -6.76 8.66 -21.06
N ILE A 268 -8.01 9.00 -20.77
CA ILE A 268 -8.39 10.01 -19.78
C ILE A 268 -9.21 9.36 -18.67
N MET A 269 -8.83 9.68 -17.43
CA MET A 269 -9.55 9.33 -16.22
C MET A 269 -9.85 10.60 -15.41
N VAL A 270 -11.10 10.76 -14.99
CA VAL A 270 -11.50 11.87 -14.12
C VAL A 270 -12.26 11.32 -12.92
N GLN A 271 -11.86 11.76 -11.73
CA GLN A 271 -12.53 11.49 -10.47
C GLN A 271 -12.81 12.80 -9.75
N VAL A 272 -14.03 12.96 -9.26
CA VAL A 272 -14.42 14.12 -8.45
C VAL A 272 -15.13 13.70 -7.20
N ASN A 273 -14.65 14.24 -6.08
CA ASN A 273 -15.22 14.07 -4.77
C ASN A 273 -15.90 15.37 -4.35
N ALA A 274 -17.23 15.39 -4.41
CA ALA A 274 -18.02 16.55 -4.05
C ALA A 274 -18.57 16.46 -2.60
N THR A 275 -17.98 15.65 -1.71
CA THR A 275 -18.51 15.47 -0.34
C THR A 275 -18.56 16.74 0.50
N GLN A 276 -17.70 17.72 0.20
CA GLN A 276 -17.67 19.03 0.88
C GLN A 276 -18.61 20.07 0.24
N TYR A 277 -19.19 19.79 -0.93
CA TYR A 277 -20.11 20.70 -1.61
C TYR A 277 -21.53 20.55 -1.06
N SER A 278 -22.21 21.68 -0.88
CA SER A 278 -23.58 21.72 -0.34
C SER A 278 -24.64 21.25 -1.33
N GLN A 279 -24.32 21.18 -2.64
CA GLN A 279 -25.22 20.75 -3.70
C GLN A 279 -24.69 19.46 -4.36
N PRO A 280 -25.57 18.51 -4.71
CA PRO A 280 -25.19 17.31 -5.45
C PRO A 280 -24.68 17.64 -6.86
N LEU A 281 -23.92 16.72 -7.44
CA LEU A 281 -23.52 16.81 -8.84
C LEU A 281 -24.77 16.65 -9.73
N ASP A 282 -25.06 17.65 -10.56
CA ASP A 282 -26.18 17.60 -11.48
C ASP A 282 -25.83 16.79 -12.74
N ASP A 283 -26.82 16.55 -13.61
CA ASP A 283 -26.62 15.76 -14.83
C ASP A 283 -25.76 16.47 -15.89
N THR A 284 -25.37 17.74 -15.68
CA THR A 284 -24.42 18.43 -16.56
C THR A 284 -23.02 17.88 -16.40
N GLY A 285 -22.74 17.24 -15.26
CA GLY A 285 -21.51 16.51 -15.01
C GLY A 285 -20.31 17.41 -14.87
N ILE A 286 -19.17 16.95 -15.37
CA ILE A 286 -17.89 17.62 -15.22
C ILE A 286 -17.24 17.75 -16.57
N SER A 287 -16.91 18.97 -16.97
CA SER A 287 -16.34 19.23 -18.29
C SER A 287 -14.99 19.92 -18.22
N PHE A 288 -14.12 19.49 -19.11
CA PHE A 288 -12.89 20.17 -19.45
C PHE A 288 -13.09 20.81 -20.82
N VAL A 289 -12.83 22.11 -20.89
CA VAL A 289 -13.05 22.91 -22.10
C VAL A 289 -11.77 23.67 -22.44
N GLN A 290 -11.24 23.40 -23.63
CA GLN A 290 -10.15 24.14 -24.24
C GLN A 290 -10.27 24.09 -25.78
N ASP A 291 -10.98 25.06 -26.37
CA ASP A 291 -11.29 25.15 -27.82
C ASP A 291 -11.81 23.83 -28.44
N ALA A 292 -11.07 23.18 -29.35
CA ALA A 292 -11.41 21.89 -29.94
C ALA A 292 -11.33 20.71 -28.96
N VAL A 293 -10.54 20.82 -27.89
CA VAL A 293 -10.46 19.79 -26.84
C VAL A 293 -11.56 20.06 -25.82
N GLN A 294 -12.70 19.43 -26.04
CA GLN A 294 -13.81 19.46 -25.11
C GLN A 294 -14.20 18.04 -24.77
N PHE A 295 -14.25 17.73 -23.49
CA PHE A 295 -14.90 16.52 -23.02
C PHE A 295 -15.64 16.79 -21.73
N ALA A 296 -16.68 16.00 -21.52
CA ALA A 296 -17.47 16.02 -20.31
C ALA A 296 -17.79 14.61 -19.86
N CYS A 297 -17.70 14.39 -18.56
CA CYS A 297 -18.16 13.19 -17.90
C CYS A 297 -19.56 13.42 -17.36
N LYS A 298 -20.54 12.75 -17.97
CA LYS A 298 -21.96 12.81 -17.60
C LYS A 298 -22.43 11.42 -17.17
N LYS A 299 -23.55 11.34 -16.46
CA LYS A 299 -24.17 10.05 -16.08
C LYS A 299 -24.50 9.17 -17.30
N SER A 300 -24.83 9.78 -18.42
CA SER A 300 -25.08 9.10 -19.69
C SER A 300 -23.82 8.58 -20.39
N GLY A 301 -22.64 8.94 -19.90
CA GLY A 301 -21.34 8.57 -20.46
C GLY A 301 -20.45 9.78 -20.78
N PRO A 302 -19.21 9.52 -21.23
CA PRO A 302 -18.31 10.55 -21.71
C PRO A 302 -18.87 11.17 -23.00
N THR A 303 -18.77 12.48 -23.12
CA THR A 303 -19.13 13.24 -24.33
C THR A 303 -18.00 14.21 -24.65
N GLY A 304 -17.91 14.71 -25.87
CA GLY A 304 -16.89 15.68 -26.23
C GLY A 304 -16.98 16.10 -27.68
N ASN A 305 -15.91 16.74 -28.17
CA ASN A 305 -15.82 17.13 -29.58
C ASN A 305 -15.63 15.90 -30.48
N MET A 306 -16.74 15.33 -30.93
CA MET A 306 -16.76 14.15 -31.80
C MET A 306 -16.30 14.44 -33.24
N VAL A 307 -16.15 15.72 -33.61
CA VAL A 307 -15.67 16.14 -34.93
C VAL A 307 -14.17 15.92 -35.05
N ASP A 308 -13.42 16.25 -34.00
CA ASP A 308 -11.96 16.08 -33.97
C ASP A 308 -11.51 14.74 -33.40
N PHE A 309 -12.34 14.13 -32.54
CA PHE A 309 -11.96 12.93 -31.82
C PHE A 309 -13.01 11.82 -31.89
N LYS A 310 -12.53 10.59 -31.92
CA LYS A 310 -13.29 9.40 -31.57
C LYS A 310 -13.19 9.20 -30.05
N ILE A 311 -14.33 9.23 -29.37
CA ILE A 311 -14.43 8.99 -27.93
C ILE A 311 -15.02 7.62 -27.67
N GLU A 312 -14.31 6.79 -26.91
CA GLU A 312 -14.79 5.46 -26.52
C GLU A 312 -14.80 5.35 -24.99
N LYS A 313 -15.95 4.94 -24.45
CA LYS A 313 -16.10 4.67 -23.02
C LYS A 313 -15.22 3.49 -22.63
N VAL A 314 -14.46 3.63 -21.55
CA VAL A 314 -13.60 2.57 -21.02
C VAL A 314 -14.18 2.09 -19.69
N GLY A 315 -14.82 0.91 -19.74
CA GLY A 315 -15.49 0.30 -18.59
C GLY A 315 -16.79 1.01 -18.19
N ASP A 316 -17.45 0.56 -17.11
CA ASP A 316 -18.53 1.34 -16.49
C ASP A 316 -17.96 2.51 -15.68
N GLY A 317 -18.70 3.61 -15.60
CA GLY A 317 -18.34 4.72 -14.71
C GLY A 317 -19.06 4.56 -13.37
N LYS A 318 -18.63 5.30 -12.35
CA LYS A 318 -19.36 5.37 -11.08
C LYS A 318 -19.98 6.76 -10.93
N TYR A 319 -21.31 6.81 -10.78
CA TYR A 319 -22.05 8.05 -10.69
C TYR A 319 -22.99 8.00 -9.48
N GLU A 320 -22.54 8.56 -8.37
CA GLU A 320 -23.32 8.75 -7.14
C GLU A 320 -23.59 10.25 -6.94
N GLU A 321 -24.47 10.61 -5.99
CA GLU A 321 -24.87 12.01 -5.78
C GLU A 321 -23.68 12.97 -5.51
N ARG A 322 -22.59 12.45 -4.94
CA ARG A 322 -21.41 13.23 -4.51
C ARG A 322 -20.08 12.68 -4.99
N LEU A 323 -20.11 11.61 -5.80
CA LEU A 323 -18.90 10.97 -6.32
C LEU A 323 -19.10 10.67 -7.80
N LEU A 324 -18.19 11.18 -8.62
CA LEU A 324 -18.19 10.93 -10.06
C LEU A 324 -16.84 10.33 -10.47
N PHE A 325 -16.91 9.23 -11.20
CA PHE A 325 -15.76 8.59 -11.85
C PHE A 325 -16.10 8.26 -13.30
N CYS A 326 -15.22 8.65 -14.22
CA CYS A 326 -15.29 8.31 -15.62
C CYS A 326 -13.91 7.95 -16.19
N SER A 327 -13.92 7.07 -17.18
CA SER A 327 -12.74 6.60 -17.91
C SER A 327 -13.10 6.43 -19.38
N PHE A 328 -12.30 7.00 -20.27
CA PHE A 328 -12.55 6.99 -21.72
C PHE A 328 -11.27 7.30 -22.51
N THR A 329 -11.26 6.94 -23.79
CA THR A 329 -10.15 7.29 -24.69
C THR A 329 -10.52 8.38 -25.66
N PHE A 330 -9.54 9.20 -26.02
CA PHE A 330 -9.55 10.05 -27.20
C PHE A 330 -8.64 9.48 -28.26
N GLU A 331 -9.11 9.46 -29.50
CA GLU A 331 -8.31 9.13 -30.67
C GLU A 331 -8.58 10.16 -31.77
N THR A 332 -7.53 10.72 -32.37
CA THR A 332 -7.69 11.70 -33.48
C THR A 332 -8.19 11.00 -34.74
N HIS A 333 -9.10 11.64 -35.47
CA HIS A 333 -9.55 11.10 -36.78
C HIS A 333 -8.48 11.23 -37.88
N ASP A 334 -7.53 12.16 -37.72
CA ASP A 334 -6.39 12.35 -38.63
C ASP A 334 -5.12 11.69 -38.07
N ALA A 335 -4.15 11.43 -38.96
CA ALA A 335 -2.84 10.89 -38.58
C ALA A 335 -1.93 11.92 -37.87
N SER A 336 -2.51 13.02 -37.36
CA SER A 336 -1.76 14.05 -36.64
C SER A 336 -1.42 13.57 -35.23
N LEU A 337 -0.36 14.13 -34.66
CA LEU A 337 -0.02 13.87 -33.26
C LEU A 337 -1.09 14.50 -32.37
N ILE A 338 -1.71 13.71 -31.51
CA ILE A 338 -2.77 14.15 -30.60
C ILE A 338 -2.32 15.31 -29.72
N GLU A 339 -1.03 15.34 -29.33
CA GLU A 339 -0.40 16.43 -28.58
C GLU A 339 -0.57 17.80 -29.26
N SER A 340 -0.52 17.84 -30.60
CA SER A 340 -0.64 19.10 -31.36
C SER A 340 -2.01 19.77 -31.19
N LYS A 341 -3.07 19.00 -30.92
CA LYS A 341 -4.42 19.52 -30.64
C LYS A 341 -4.50 20.20 -29.27
N PHE A 342 -3.60 19.85 -28.35
CA PHE A 342 -3.48 20.50 -27.06
C PHE A 342 -2.54 21.71 -27.11
N THR A 343 -1.41 21.61 -27.82
CA THR A 343 -0.35 22.64 -27.81
C THR A 343 -0.60 23.83 -28.74
N ASN A 344 -1.46 23.72 -29.75
CA ASN A 344 -1.71 24.77 -30.75
C ASN A 344 -2.93 25.65 -30.43
N ASN A 345 -3.21 25.89 -29.14
CA ASN A 345 -4.44 26.55 -28.69
C ASN A 345 -4.15 27.69 -27.71
N ASP A 346 -4.62 28.91 -28.01
CA ASP A 346 -4.38 30.11 -27.20
C ASP A 346 -5.43 30.31 -26.07
N ASN A 347 -6.43 29.42 -25.95
CA ASN A 347 -7.45 29.52 -24.91
C ASN A 347 -7.03 28.86 -23.59
N ASP A 348 -7.35 29.52 -22.48
CA ASP A 348 -7.12 28.99 -21.14
C ASP A 348 -7.96 27.72 -20.90
N PRO A 349 -7.37 26.64 -20.34
CA PRO A 349 -8.13 25.47 -19.97
C PRO A 349 -9.11 25.81 -18.85
N LYS A 350 -10.32 25.28 -18.96
CA LYS A 350 -11.40 25.51 -17.99
C LYS A 350 -11.95 24.17 -17.52
N PHE A 351 -12.05 24.04 -16.20
CA PHE A 351 -12.76 22.94 -15.58
C PHE A 351 -14.09 23.43 -15.05
N VAL A 352 -15.20 22.84 -15.50
CA VAL A 352 -16.55 23.25 -15.12
C VAL A 352 -17.22 22.11 -14.37
N VAL A 353 -17.63 22.39 -13.13
CA VAL A 353 -18.39 21.47 -12.26
C VAL A 353 -19.72 22.15 -11.95
N ASN A 354 -20.84 21.56 -12.37
CA ASN A 354 -22.16 22.19 -12.35
C ASN A 354 -22.12 23.60 -13.00
N THR A 355 -22.26 24.67 -12.22
CA THR A 355 -22.19 26.08 -12.67
C THR A 355 -20.87 26.78 -12.32
N LEU A 356 -19.96 26.12 -11.60
CA LEU A 356 -18.68 26.67 -11.20
C LEU A 356 -17.62 26.38 -12.27
N ALA A 357 -17.07 27.44 -12.87
CA ALA A 357 -15.94 27.35 -13.80
C ALA A 357 -14.64 27.74 -13.10
N LEU A 358 -13.71 26.80 -13.00
CA LEU A 358 -12.33 27.02 -12.61
C LEU A 358 -11.53 27.29 -13.88
N VAL A 359 -11.09 28.54 -14.04
CA VAL A 359 -10.21 28.95 -15.14
C VAL A 359 -8.78 28.90 -14.63
N PHE A 360 -7.92 28.13 -15.29
CA PHE A 360 -6.51 28.09 -14.93
C PHE A 360 -5.81 29.33 -15.51
N SER A 361 -5.04 30.03 -14.67
CA SER A 361 -4.35 31.28 -15.04
C SER A 361 -3.05 31.08 -15.83
N GLU A 362 -2.56 29.85 -15.94
CA GLU A 362 -1.30 29.54 -16.62
C GLU A 362 -1.53 29.24 -18.11
N PRO A 363 -0.70 29.80 -19.01
CA PRO A 363 -0.82 29.56 -20.44
C PRO A 363 -0.52 28.11 -20.82
N ASN A 364 -1.13 27.66 -21.94
CA ASN A 364 -1.11 26.31 -22.52
C ASN A 364 0.18 25.49 -22.27
N SER A 365 1.35 26.00 -22.69
CA SER A 365 2.62 25.26 -22.63
C SER A 365 3.07 24.88 -21.21
N LYS A 366 2.57 25.59 -20.19
CA LYS A 366 2.85 25.30 -18.79
C LYS A 366 1.83 24.37 -18.20
N PHE A 367 0.52 24.58 -18.43
CA PHE A 367 -0.54 23.75 -17.86
C PHE A 367 -0.32 22.26 -18.10
N TRP A 368 -0.05 21.86 -19.34
CA TRP A 368 0.21 20.46 -19.72
C TRP A 368 1.55 19.91 -19.22
N ARG A 369 2.44 20.76 -18.70
CA ARG A 369 3.74 20.40 -18.12
C ARG A 369 3.78 20.59 -16.61
N MET A 370 2.69 21.05 -15.99
CA MET A 370 2.62 21.24 -14.54
C MET A 370 2.63 19.87 -13.86
N LYS A 371 3.68 19.60 -13.09
CA LYS A 371 3.67 18.53 -12.09
C LYS A 371 2.88 19.03 -10.88
N VAL A 372 1.58 18.84 -10.90
CA VAL A 372 0.74 19.05 -9.71
C VAL A 372 0.81 17.79 -8.85
N THR A 373 1.07 17.97 -7.55
CA THR A 373 1.17 16.89 -6.57
C THR A 373 -0.23 16.45 -6.12
N CYS A 374 -0.88 15.59 -6.89
CA CYS A 374 -1.90 14.65 -6.38
C CYS A 374 -1.47 13.26 -6.87
N ASN A 375 -1.48 12.25 -6.00
CA ASN A 375 -1.00 10.90 -6.33
C ASN A 375 -1.96 10.19 -7.30
N PRO A 376 -1.57 9.91 -8.55
CA PRO A 376 -2.45 9.33 -9.56
C PRO A 376 -2.75 7.83 -9.35
N GLU A 377 -2.02 7.14 -8.47
CA GLU A 377 -2.29 5.73 -8.13
C GLU A 377 -3.44 5.55 -7.13
N ASP A 378 -3.96 6.65 -6.60
CA ASP A 378 -5.04 6.64 -5.60
C ASP A 378 -6.45 6.58 -6.24
N ILE A 379 -6.54 6.59 -7.58
CA ILE A 379 -7.80 6.51 -8.31
C ILE A 379 -8.31 5.06 -8.34
N LYS A 380 -9.10 4.64 -7.35
CA LYS A 380 -9.81 3.35 -7.40
C LYS A 380 -11.19 3.49 -8.03
N SER A 381 -11.21 3.32 -9.34
CA SER A 381 -12.38 2.91 -10.09
C SER A 381 -12.82 1.50 -9.66
N SER A 382 -14.10 1.30 -9.31
CA SER A 382 -14.68 -0.05 -9.15
C SER A 382 -14.83 -0.81 -10.46
N ILE A 383 -14.37 -0.22 -11.56
CA ILE A 383 -14.37 -0.78 -12.89
C ILE A 383 -12.92 -0.98 -13.31
N ILE A 384 -12.53 -2.25 -13.38
CA ILE A 384 -11.25 -2.72 -13.91
C ILE A 384 -11.41 -2.75 -15.43
N PRO A 385 -10.80 -1.85 -16.22
CA PRO A 385 -10.71 -2.06 -17.65
C PRO A 385 -9.86 -3.32 -17.88
N SER A 386 -10.41 -4.29 -18.62
CA SER A 386 -9.64 -5.48 -18.99
C SER A 386 -8.38 -5.08 -19.76
N GLU A 387 -7.20 -5.44 -19.24
CA GLU A 387 -5.91 -5.27 -19.95
C GLU A 387 -5.85 -5.99 -21.30
N GLU A 388 -6.81 -6.87 -21.60
CA GLU A 388 -6.94 -7.60 -22.87
C GLU A 388 -6.99 -6.66 -24.11
N PHE A 389 -7.35 -5.39 -23.91
CA PHE A 389 -7.36 -4.36 -24.95
C PHE A 389 -6.03 -3.60 -25.09
N LEU A 390 -5.15 -3.64 -24.08
CA LEU A 390 -3.84 -2.96 -24.10
C LEU A 390 -2.78 -3.72 -24.90
N GLN A 391 -3.03 -5.01 -25.21
CA GLN A 391 -2.07 -5.87 -25.92
C GLN A 391 -2.52 -6.29 -27.34
N ASN A 392 -3.77 -6.04 -27.72
CA ASN A 392 -4.29 -6.44 -29.04
C ASN A 392 -4.73 -5.23 -29.88
N GLN A 393 -3.77 -4.59 -30.54
CA GLN A 393 -3.84 -4.16 -31.94
C GLN A 393 -2.50 -3.65 -32.46
#